data_AF-A0A535YRZ3-F1
#
_entry.id   AF-A0A535YRZ3-F1
#
_cell.length_a   1.000
_cell.length_b   1.000
_cell.length_c   1.000
_cell.angle_alpha   90.00
_cell.angle_beta   90.00
_cell.angle_gamma   90.00
#
_symmetry.space_group_name_H-M   'P 1'
#
loop_
_entity.id
_entity.type
_entity.pdbx_description
1 polymer ?
#
loop_
_entity_poly.entity_id
_entity_poly.type
_entity_poly.pdbx_seq_one_letter_code
_entity_poly.pdbx_strand_id
1 'polypeptide(L)' 'MARVYKLGDGVSTDTIMPGRYNVTTDRDALRRGCLIEARPDFVDTVRPGDVIVAGRNFGCGSSR' A
#
# COMPACT_ATOMS: atom_id res chain seq x y z
N MET A 1 -5.08 -14.14 -14.86
CA MET A 1 -3.68 -13.69 -14.89
C MET A 1 -3.52 -12.67 -13.76
N ALA A 2 -2.50 -12.79 -12.92
CA ALA A 2 -2.27 -11.85 -11.83
C ALA A 2 -1.88 -10.47 -12.37
N ARG A 3 -2.37 -9.39 -11.77
CA ARG A 3 -1.95 -8.03 -12.12
C ARG A 3 -0.76 -7.61 -11.27
N VAL A 4 0.13 -6.84 -11.89
CA VAL A 4 1.25 -6.18 -11.22
C VAL A 4 0.89 -4.72 -10.95
N TYR A 5 0.99 -4.31 -9.68
CA TYR A 5 0.99 -2.91 -9.27
C TYR A 5 2.43 -2.43 -9.15
N LYS A 6 2.89 -1.72 -10.19
CA LYS A 6 4.24 -1.17 -10.20
C LYS A 6 4.30 0.14 -9.41
N LEU A 7 5.25 0.23 -8.49
CA LEU A 7 5.60 1.43 -7.73
C LEU A 7 7.06 1.82 -8.00
N GLY A 8 7.42 3.06 -7.65
CA GLY A 8 8.77 3.60 -7.85
C GLY A 8 9.76 3.21 -6.74
N ASP A 9 10.90 3.90 -6.74
CA ASP A 9 11.87 3.87 -5.64
C ASP A 9 11.35 4.69 -4.44
N GLY A 10 11.82 4.39 -3.23
CA GLY A 10 11.62 5.23 -2.04
C GLY A 10 10.18 5.33 -1.55
N VAL A 11 9.33 4.36 -1.87
CA VAL A 11 7.96 4.29 -1.37
C VAL A 11 7.99 4.06 0.14
N SER A 12 7.57 5.06 0.91
CA SER A 12 7.63 5.02 2.37
C SER A 12 6.44 4.28 2.99
N THR A 13 6.56 3.92 4.27
CA THR A 13 5.45 3.35 5.02
C THR A 13 4.24 4.28 5.12
N ASP A 14 4.43 5.61 5.06
CA ASP A 14 3.31 6.57 4.99
C ASP A 14 2.67 6.63 3.59
N THR A 15 3.43 6.36 2.53
CA THR A 15 2.86 6.18 1.17
C THR A 15 2.05 4.88 1.08
N ILE A 16 2.52 3.81 1.73
CA ILE A 16 1.82 2.52 1.78
C ILE A 16 0.56 2.63 2.65
N MET A 17 0.68 3.26 3.82
CA MET A 17 -0.41 3.42 4.79
C MET A 17 -0.23 4.76 5.53
N PRO A 18 -0.96 5.82 5.14
CA PRO A 18 -0.84 7.10 5.82
C PRO A 18 -1.22 6.94 7.30
N GLY A 19 -0.45 7.56 8.20
CA GLY A 19 -0.62 7.40 9.65
C GLY A 19 -2.05 7.68 10.16
N ARG A 20 -2.80 8.55 9.48
CA ARG A 20 -4.21 8.86 9.81
C ARG A 20 -5.19 7.70 9.56
N TYR A 21 -4.80 6.70 8.78
CA TYR A 21 -5.55 5.45 8.59
C TYR A 21 -5.00 4.30 9.45
N ASN A 22 -3.79 4.43 10.00
CA ASN A 22 -3.15 3.44 10.85
C ASN A 22 -3.44 3.66 12.35
N VAL A 23 -4.72 3.84 12.68
CA VAL A 23 -5.21 4.11 14.05
C VAL A 23 -5.90 2.90 14.68
N THR A 24 -5.82 1.74 14.03
CA THR A 24 -6.49 0.50 14.41
C THR A 24 -5.64 -0.70 13.99
N THR A 25 -5.87 -1.85 14.61
CA THR A 25 -5.29 -3.14 14.22
C THR A 25 -6.27 -4.02 13.43
N ASP A 26 -7.50 -3.55 13.22
CA ASP A 26 -8.49 -4.24 12.39
C ASP A 26 -8.04 -4.23 10.92
N ARG A 27 -7.78 -5.43 10.39
CA ARG A 27 -7.33 -5.63 9.01
C ARG A 27 -8.33 -5.11 7.98
N ASP A 28 -9.63 -5.23 8.23
CA ASP A 28 -10.67 -4.75 7.30
C ASP A 28 -10.82 -3.23 7.34
N ALA A 29 -10.45 -2.61 8.45
CA ALA A 29 -10.35 -1.16 8.53
C ALA A 29 -9.08 -0.64 7.85
N LEU A 30 -7.94 -1.29 8.11
CA LEU A 30 -6.64 -0.92 7.55
C LEU A 30 -6.62 -1.05 6.03
N ARG A 31 -7.19 -2.11 5.44
CA ARG A 31 -7.17 -2.32 3.98
C ARG A 31 -7.67 -1.10 3.19
N ARG A 32 -8.60 -0.32 3.76
CA ARG A 32 -9.17 0.87 3.11
C ARG A 32 -8.17 2.00 2.93
N GLY A 33 -7.14 2.07 3.76
CA GLY A 33 -6.08 3.09 3.68
C GLY A 33 -4.89 2.69 2.81
N CYS A 34 -4.83 1.45 2.34
CA CYS A 34 -3.67 0.93 1.63
C CYS A 34 -3.50 1.63 0.26
N LEU A 35 -2.35 2.29 0.09
CA LEU A 35 -2.00 3.07 -1.11
C LEU A 35 -3.04 4.14 -1.50
N ILE A 36 -3.92 4.56 -0.59
CA ILE A 36 -5.08 5.41 -0.91
C ILE A 36 -4.70 6.74 -1.58
N GLU A 37 -3.54 7.32 -1.24
CA GLU A 37 -3.05 8.55 -1.85
C GLU A 37 -2.20 8.30 -3.11
N ALA A 38 -1.39 7.24 -3.10
CA ALA A 38 -0.47 6.94 -4.20
C ALA A 38 -1.16 6.24 -5.39
N ARG A 39 -2.19 5.45 -5.11
CA ARG A 39 -2.99 4.65 -6.04
C ARG A 39 -4.42 4.54 -5.51
N PRO A 40 -5.25 5.59 -5.68
CA PRO A 40 -6.64 5.60 -5.19
C PRO A 40 -7.50 4.43 -5.71
N ASP A 41 -7.16 3.89 -6.88
CA ASP A 41 -7.81 2.75 -7.51
C ASP A 41 -7.41 1.39 -6.90
N PHE A 42 -6.39 1.35 -6.04
CA PHE A 42 -5.78 0.10 -5.58
C PHE A 42 -6.78 -0.78 -4.81
N VAL A 43 -7.44 -0.24 -3.79
CA VAL A 43 -8.32 -1.00 -2.89
C VAL A 43 -9.52 -1.59 -3.63
N ASP A 44 -10.08 -0.84 -4.59
CA ASP A 44 -11.27 -1.27 -5.34
C ASP A 44 -10.95 -2.29 -6.43
N THR A 45 -9.68 -2.33 -6.87
CA THR A 45 -9.30 -3.13 -8.01
C THR A 45 -8.51 -4.37 -7.64
N VAL A 46 -7.76 -4.37 -6.53
CA VAL A 46 -6.83 -5.44 -6.13
C VAL A 46 -7.57 -6.75 -5.87
N ARG A 47 -6.98 -7.85 -6.32
CA ARG A 47 -7.54 -9.20 -6.14
C ARG A 47 -6.50 -10.14 -5.51
N PRO A 48 -6.96 -11.20 -4.81
CA PRO A 48 -6.06 -12.26 -4.38
C PRO A 48 -5.21 -12.78 -5.55
N GLY A 49 -3.90 -12.83 -5.35
CA GLY A 49 -2.92 -13.22 -6.37
C GLY A 49 -2.27 -12.06 -7.12
N ASP A 50 -2.79 -10.83 -7.02
CA ASP A 50 -2.09 -9.64 -7.51
C ASP A 50 -0.82 -9.38 -6.68
N VAL A 51 0.17 -8.73 -7.30
CA VAL A 51 1.46 -8.44 -6.67
C VAL A 51 1.83 -6.97 -6.78
N ILE A 52 2.48 -6.45 -5.74
CA ILE A 52 3.15 -5.15 -5.78
C ILE A 52 4.60 -5.37 -6.17
N VAL A 53 5.07 -4.64 -7.17
CA VAL A 53 6.49 -4.61 -7.55
C VAL A 53 6.97 -3.17 -7.40
N ALA A 54 7.93 -2.96 -6.51
CA ALA A 54 8.47 -1.64 -6.24
C ALA A 54 9.96 -1.58 -6.61
N GLY A 55 10.46 -0.36 -6.67
CA GLY A 55 11.89 -0.09 -6.85
C GLY A 55 12.69 -0.29 -5.56
N ARG A 56 13.82 0.41 -5.47
CA ARG A 56 14.72 0.39 -4.32
C ARG A 56 14.07 1.05 -3.11
N ASN A 57 14.43 0.59 -1.91
CA ASN A 57 14.03 1.22 -0.64
C ASN A 57 12.51 1.29 -0.43
N PHE A 58 11.77 0.26 -0.89
CA PHE A 58 10.34 0.10 -0.61
C PHE A 58 10.12 -0.21 0.88
N GLY A 59 9.14 0.46 1.49
CA GLY A 59 8.83 0.34 2.92
C GLY A 59 9.76 1.16 3.82
N CYS A 60 10.41 2.21 3.28
CA CYS A 60 11.28 3.07 4.08
C CYS A 60 10.49 3.99 5.02
N GLY A 61 11.18 4.60 6.00
CA GLY A 61 10.56 5.52 6.95
C GLY A 61 10.21 4.85 8.28
N SER A 62 9.01 5.09 8.80
CA SER A 62 8.59 4.62 10.12
C SER A 62 8.58 3.09 10.23
N SER A 63 8.89 2.56 11.42
CA SER A 63 8.98 1.11 11.72
C SER A 63 7.63 0.43 11.95
N ARG A 64 6.58 0.92 11.29
CA ARG A 64 5.22 0.41 11.46
C ARG A 64 5.01 -0.95 10.80
#